data_AF-A0A399ERS9-F1
#
_entry.id   AF-A0A399ERS9-F1
#
_cell.length_a   1.000
_cell.length_b   1.000
_cell.length_c   1.000
_cell.angle_alpha   90.00
_cell.angle_beta   90.00
_cell.angle_gamma   90.00
#
_symmetry.space_group_name_H-M   'P 1'
#
loop_
_entity.id
_entity.type
_entity.pdbx_description
1 polymer ?
#
loop_
_entity_poly.entity_id
_entity_poly.type
_entity_poly.pdbx_seq_one_letter_code
_entity_poly.pdbx_strand_id
1 'polypeptide(L)'
;MSKRMRLILAVSLLLLAACTGGFGSNERPPAVDRGSVVHPLTAQYGIPPTLLARYYHVSEHREDDGSVSLEAGYGGVRYKPRQSTFKGFEGWDELAVPTSESERADWLRLFLNRDARVAVVWKIDPVPLWLIGWERVALPEGLTAFVKDFGKGEIALGSPGKNNGKYTVLLAEVGGKPSGEPALPSGISERPQPNTDCPSWVHNAWRVVGPDGNEFQGWHPQIDPIYWCYYRHEHNSDPGLIGYKAAFTYVALKNQNQPERGEGFKGFVIKDEAKQIGWYINLHSETSTNQRVCARLHTVTLAATDLRTGQLLLELGYKGDFGFSRENDDSEQFITPDACPDQAKIAQETTASKRIRVASDGNGGYEQWDGGCNESLGMECDDRVIGLDIQNPATSCNDYKCSRLIANSSSSTQRTLSVRSLKVAYVESLDLSDGKKDGYFYTDVYGLNPGLSPSDPGAVRQYVKPGLSLSLEGHFTTKDAWRGLYVRNGHNTNVELEGSIGSIN
;
A
#
# COMPACT_ATOMS: atom_id res chain seq x y z
N MET A 1 87.66 4.05 2.20
CA MET A 1 86.42 4.76 2.60
C MET A 1 85.34 3.71 2.89
N SER A 2 85.22 3.29 4.16
CA SER A 2 84.03 3.47 5.02
C SER A 2 82.74 2.88 4.40
N LYS A 3 82.36 1.63 4.68
CA LYS A 3 81.55 1.13 5.83
C LYS A 3 80.24 1.91 6.09
N ARG A 4 79.15 1.10 6.18
CA ARG A 4 77.75 1.39 6.61
C ARG A 4 76.88 1.92 5.47
N MET A 5 75.64 1.48 5.23
CA MET A 5 74.66 0.80 6.10
C MET A 5 73.62 0.09 5.19
N ARG A 6 73.20 -1.12 5.56
CA ARG A 6 72.02 -1.79 5.00
C ARG A 6 70.77 -1.07 5.51
N LEU A 7 69.78 -0.82 4.65
CA LEU A 7 68.38 -0.77 5.08
C LEU A 7 67.48 -1.30 3.98
N ILE A 8 66.70 -2.32 4.37
CA ILE A 8 65.71 -3.03 3.59
C ILE A 8 64.55 -2.08 3.30
N LEU A 9 64.21 -1.92 2.02
CA LEU A 9 63.02 -1.19 1.59
C LEU A 9 61.80 -2.10 1.83
N ALA A 10 61.11 -1.90 2.96
CA ALA A 10 59.75 -2.40 3.12
C ALA A 10 58.81 -1.45 2.37
N VAL A 11 58.22 -1.95 1.29
CA VAL A 11 57.15 -1.28 0.56
C VAL A 11 55.90 -1.32 1.45
N SER A 12 55.70 -0.27 2.25
CA SER A 12 54.40 0.00 2.87
C SER A 12 53.56 0.80 1.88
N LEU A 13 52.78 0.06 1.08
CA LEU A 13 51.65 0.60 0.33
C LEU A 13 50.63 1.15 1.35
N LEU A 14 50.69 2.44 1.64
CA LEU A 14 49.58 3.16 2.25
C LEU A 14 48.47 3.27 1.20
N LEU A 15 47.60 2.26 1.19
CA LEU A 15 46.24 2.38 0.69
C LEU A 15 45.58 3.53 1.48
N LEU A 16 45.50 4.70 0.86
CA LEU A 16 44.49 5.71 1.17
C LEU A 16 43.13 5.04 0.95
N ALA A 17 42.64 4.38 2.00
CA ALA A 17 41.23 4.11 2.17
C ALA A 17 40.54 5.48 2.07
N ALA A 18 39.78 5.67 1.00
CA ALA A 18 38.79 6.72 0.95
C ALA A 18 37.88 6.52 2.16
N CYS A 19 38.03 7.38 3.15
CA CYS A 19 37.10 7.51 4.26
C CYS A 19 35.75 7.94 3.68
N THR A 20 34.91 6.97 3.32
CA THR A 20 33.47 7.14 3.31
C THR A 20 33.07 7.46 4.74
N GLY A 21 32.74 8.73 5.00
CA GLY A 21 32.40 9.22 6.34
C GLY A 21 31.30 8.37 6.96
N GLY A 22 31.67 7.61 8.00
CA GLY A 22 30.73 7.00 8.90
C GLY A 22 30.25 8.02 9.91
N PHE A 23 28.95 8.32 9.87
CA PHE A 23 28.10 8.61 11.03
C PHE A 23 26.65 8.36 10.57
N GLY A 24 26.11 7.20 10.96
CA GLY A 24 24.77 6.72 10.63
C GLY A 24 24.74 5.21 10.86
N SER A 25 23.79 4.73 11.66
CA SER A 25 23.60 3.31 12.01
C SER A 25 23.85 2.36 10.83
N ASN A 26 24.55 1.25 11.04
CA ASN A 26 24.69 0.15 10.05
C ASN A 26 23.36 -0.55 9.68
N GLU A 27 22.24 -0.06 10.21
CA GLU A 27 20.91 -0.58 9.96
C GLU A 27 20.44 -0.23 8.55
N ARG A 28 19.95 -1.25 7.85
CA ARG A 28 19.39 -1.08 6.50
C ARG A 28 18.14 -0.23 6.57
N PRO A 29 17.91 0.66 5.59
CA PRO A 29 16.69 1.44 5.54
C PRO A 29 15.47 0.52 5.43
N PRO A 30 14.27 1.01 5.80
CA PRO A 30 13.03 0.26 5.72
C PRO A 30 12.82 -0.37 4.34
N ALA A 31 12.30 -1.59 4.31
CA ALA A 31 11.95 -2.28 3.07
C ALA A 31 10.67 -1.67 2.48
N VAL A 32 10.84 -0.61 1.68
CA VAL A 32 9.79 -0.06 0.81
C VAL A 32 10.03 -0.60 -0.60
N ASP A 33 8.97 -1.01 -1.31
CA ASP A 33 9.14 -1.47 -2.68
C ASP A 33 9.80 -0.39 -3.53
N ARG A 34 10.65 -0.80 -4.47
CA ARG A 34 11.42 0.09 -5.36
C ARG A 34 10.82 0.23 -6.76
N GLY A 35 9.80 -0.55 -7.13
CA GLY A 35 9.14 -0.42 -8.43
C GLY A 35 8.22 0.81 -8.52
N SER A 36 8.15 1.45 -9.68
CA SER A 36 7.11 2.45 -9.98
C SER A 36 5.81 1.74 -10.35
N VAL A 37 4.67 2.33 -9.97
CA VAL A 37 3.36 1.90 -10.49
C VAL A 37 3.27 2.27 -11.97
N VAL A 38 2.85 1.33 -12.81
CA VAL A 38 2.61 1.60 -14.24
C VAL A 38 1.17 2.07 -14.41
N HIS A 39 0.99 3.35 -14.68
CA HIS A 39 -0.33 3.92 -14.92
C HIS A 39 -0.91 3.47 -16.28
N PRO A 40 -2.20 3.08 -16.37
CA PRO A 40 -2.87 2.73 -17.63
C PRO A 40 -2.70 3.78 -18.75
N LEU A 41 -2.92 5.06 -18.47
CA LEU A 41 -2.69 6.16 -19.41
C LEU A 41 -1.24 6.30 -19.89
N THR A 42 -0.24 5.97 -19.06
CA THR A 42 1.17 5.90 -19.54
C THR A 42 1.33 4.79 -20.55
N ALA A 43 0.78 3.59 -20.29
CA ALA A 43 0.85 2.46 -21.20
C ALA A 43 0.09 2.71 -22.51
N GLN A 44 -1.07 3.37 -22.44
CA GLN A 44 -1.95 3.58 -23.59
C GLN A 44 -1.59 4.80 -24.43
N TYR A 45 -1.19 5.90 -23.80
CA TYR A 45 -1.00 7.20 -24.47
C TYR A 45 0.44 7.72 -24.37
N GLY A 46 1.34 7.02 -23.69
CA GLY A 46 2.73 7.46 -23.51
C GLY A 46 2.89 8.68 -22.60
N ILE A 47 1.87 9.02 -21.80
CA ILE A 47 1.91 10.17 -20.88
C ILE A 47 2.80 9.79 -19.69
N PRO A 48 3.95 10.47 -19.48
CA PRO A 48 4.89 10.08 -18.43
C PRO A 48 4.37 10.50 -17.04
N PRO A 49 4.78 9.79 -15.97
CA PRO A 49 4.49 10.21 -14.61
C PRO A 49 5.25 11.49 -14.23
N THR A 50 4.98 12.05 -13.05
CA THR A 50 5.75 13.15 -12.44
C THR A 50 7.23 12.77 -12.23
N LEU A 51 8.08 13.76 -11.97
CA LEU A 51 9.51 13.51 -11.68
C LEU A 51 9.68 12.63 -10.43
N LEU A 52 8.93 12.95 -9.37
CA LEU A 52 8.94 12.21 -8.11
C LEU A 52 8.00 11.01 -8.19
N ALA A 53 8.54 9.80 -8.09
CA ALA A 53 7.76 8.57 -8.05
C ALA A 53 7.18 8.30 -6.66
N ARG A 54 7.99 8.54 -5.62
CA ARG A 54 7.64 8.33 -4.22
C ARG A 54 8.67 8.98 -3.31
N TYR A 55 8.33 9.04 -2.04
CA TYR A 55 9.22 9.48 -0.99
C TYR A 55 8.86 8.84 0.36
N TYR A 56 9.80 8.88 1.29
CA TYR A 56 9.56 8.73 2.72
C TYR A 56 10.73 9.36 3.49
N HIS A 57 10.52 9.67 4.76
CA HIS A 57 11.63 9.93 5.69
C HIS A 57 11.84 8.73 6.63
N VAL A 58 13.06 8.52 7.09
CA VAL A 58 13.39 7.42 8.00
C VAL A 58 13.07 7.87 9.42
N SER A 59 12.07 7.23 10.01
CA SER A 59 11.72 7.36 11.42
C SER A 59 12.47 6.32 12.24
N GLU A 60 12.94 6.71 13.42
CA GLU A 60 13.58 5.82 14.38
C GLU A 60 12.59 5.57 15.52
N HIS A 61 12.24 4.31 15.77
CA HIS A 61 11.43 3.90 16.89
C HIS A 61 12.29 3.16 17.89
N ARG A 62 12.23 3.54 19.17
CA ARG A 62 13.00 2.87 20.23
C ARG A 62 12.06 1.93 20.97
N GLU A 63 12.38 0.65 20.93
CA GLU A 63 11.64 -0.40 21.60
C GLU A 63 11.92 -0.39 23.12
N ASP A 64 11.06 -1.07 23.89
CA ASP A 64 11.17 -1.16 25.35
C ASP A 64 12.49 -1.82 25.82
N ASP A 65 13.05 -2.72 25.02
CA ASP A 65 14.35 -3.37 25.28
C ASP A 65 15.55 -2.47 24.94
N GLY A 66 15.28 -1.24 24.47
CA GLY A 66 16.28 -0.25 24.09
C GLY A 66 16.83 -0.40 22.67
N SER A 67 16.39 -1.41 21.91
CA SER A 67 16.70 -1.53 20.48
C SER A 67 16.03 -0.43 19.67
N VAL A 68 16.55 -0.16 18.48
CA VAL A 68 15.99 0.84 17.56
C VAL A 68 15.52 0.10 16.30
N SER A 69 14.28 0.37 15.89
CA SER A 69 13.72 -0.08 14.63
C SER A 69 13.56 1.12 13.69
N LEU A 70 13.89 0.90 12.41
CA LEU A 70 13.74 1.92 11.36
C LEU A 70 12.43 1.73 10.62
N GLU A 71 11.73 2.84 10.39
CA GLU A 71 10.43 2.87 9.74
C GLU A 71 10.35 3.92 8.64
N ALA A 72 9.48 3.68 7.65
CA ALA A 72 9.17 4.68 6.64
C ALA A 72 8.08 5.63 7.19
N GLY A 73 8.42 6.90 7.33
CA GLY A 73 7.52 7.97 7.70
C GLY A 73 7.06 8.79 6.49
N TYR A 74 5.76 9.06 6.42
CA TYR A 74 5.16 9.88 5.35
C TYR A 74 4.53 11.18 5.88
N GLY A 75 4.23 11.21 7.18
CA GLY A 75 3.61 12.34 7.84
C GLY A 75 4.39 13.64 7.65
N GLY A 76 3.68 14.71 7.29
CA GLY A 76 4.22 16.06 7.15
C GLY A 76 5.02 16.32 5.87
N VAL A 77 5.25 15.32 5.03
CA VAL A 77 5.83 15.52 3.69
C VAL A 77 4.71 15.84 2.69
N ARG A 78 4.92 16.83 1.82
CA ARG A 78 3.95 17.22 0.79
C ARG A 78 4.65 17.56 -0.53
N TYR A 79 4.18 16.97 -1.62
CA TYR A 79 4.72 17.22 -2.96
C TYR A 79 3.75 18.08 -3.77
N LYS A 80 4.26 19.14 -4.35
CA LYS A 80 3.51 20.09 -5.18
C LYS A 80 4.20 20.20 -6.53
N PRO A 81 3.78 19.42 -7.54
CA PRO A 81 4.40 19.49 -8.85
C PRO A 81 4.16 20.86 -9.48
N ARG A 82 5.21 21.43 -10.08
CA ARG A 82 5.20 22.70 -10.82
C ARG A 82 4.79 23.96 -10.03
N GLN A 83 4.92 23.94 -8.71
CA GLN A 83 4.39 25.00 -7.84
C GLN A 83 5.46 25.81 -7.09
N SER A 84 6.75 25.56 -7.32
CA SER A 84 7.81 26.34 -6.66
C SER A 84 7.73 27.82 -7.02
N THR A 85 7.84 28.67 -6.01
CA THR A 85 7.88 30.13 -6.12
C THR A 85 9.23 30.71 -5.72
N PHE A 86 10.25 29.88 -5.50
CA PHE A 86 11.59 30.36 -5.18
C PHE A 86 12.20 31.05 -6.38
N LYS A 87 12.79 32.24 -6.16
CA LYS A 87 13.41 33.03 -7.23
C LYS A 87 14.50 32.24 -7.96
N GLY A 88 14.39 32.09 -9.28
CA GLY A 88 15.31 31.30 -10.11
C GLY A 88 14.98 29.81 -10.19
N PHE A 89 13.92 29.37 -9.51
CA PHE A 89 13.41 28.00 -9.50
C PHE A 89 11.89 27.98 -9.74
N GLU A 90 11.34 29.03 -10.33
CA GLU A 90 9.90 29.17 -10.55
C GLU A 90 9.36 28.02 -11.41
N GLY A 91 8.26 27.42 -10.98
CA GLY A 91 7.62 26.30 -11.67
C GLY A 91 8.36 24.96 -11.53
N TRP A 92 9.42 24.86 -10.73
CA TRP A 92 9.96 23.56 -10.31
C TRP A 92 8.94 22.84 -9.42
N ASP A 93 9.06 21.52 -9.31
CA ASP A 93 8.29 20.79 -8.32
C ASP A 93 8.84 21.07 -6.93
N GLU A 94 7.97 21.13 -5.92
CA GLU A 94 8.34 21.39 -4.54
C GLU A 94 7.98 20.19 -3.66
N LEU A 95 8.94 19.70 -2.89
CA LEU A 95 8.70 18.73 -1.82
C LEU A 95 9.05 19.39 -0.49
N ALA A 96 8.01 19.74 0.27
CA ALA A 96 8.14 20.22 1.63
C ALA A 96 8.32 19.03 2.57
N VAL A 97 9.30 19.09 3.47
CA VAL A 97 9.60 18.03 4.44
C VAL A 97 9.28 18.51 5.86
N PRO A 98 8.93 17.60 6.79
CA PRO A 98 8.63 17.98 8.17
C PRO A 98 9.89 18.42 8.90
N THR A 99 9.66 19.01 10.08
CA THR A 99 10.74 19.24 11.03
C THR A 99 11.25 17.93 11.61
N SER A 100 12.55 17.79 11.80
CA SER A 100 13.13 16.58 12.42
C SER A 100 14.41 16.91 13.16
N GLU A 101 14.56 16.31 14.35
CA GLU A 101 15.79 16.36 15.14
C GLU A 101 16.77 15.23 14.79
N SER A 102 16.40 14.34 13.86
CA SER A 102 17.26 13.26 13.41
C SER A 102 18.61 13.81 12.91
N GLU A 103 19.68 13.05 13.09
CA GLU A 103 21.01 13.41 12.60
C GLU A 103 21.45 12.48 11.44
N ARG A 104 20.52 11.68 10.89
CA ARG A 104 20.79 10.71 9.82
C ARG A 104 21.17 11.39 8.51
N ALA A 105 22.20 10.87 7.85
CA ALA A 105 22.63 11.29 6.52
C ALA A 105 21.72 10.76 5.39
N ASP A 106 20.87 9.78 5.68
CA ASP A 106 19.98 9.11 4.74
C ASP A 106 18.49 9.25 5.13
N TRP A 107 18.18 10.32 5.86
CA TRP A 107 16.88 10.57 6.45
C TRP A 107 15.76 10.67 5.41
N LEU A 108 15.90 11.52 4.38
CA LEU A 108 14.87 11.63 3.33
C LEU A 108 15.26 10.76 2.14
N ARG A 109 14.34 9.90 1.73
CA ARG A 109 14.51 8.96 0.62
C ARG A 109 13.51 9.33 -0.47
N LEU A 110 14.01 9.68 -1.64
CA LEU A 110 13.22 10.08 -2.80
C LEU A 110 13.50 9.10 -3.94
N PHE A 111 12.50 8.81 -4.76
CA PHE A 111 12.70 8.04 -5.99
C PHE A 111 12.27 8.86 -7.19
N LEU A 112 13.17 8.99 -8.15
CA LEU A 112 12.91 9.70 -9.39
C LEU A 112 12.50 8.74 -10.50
N ASN A 113 11.48 9.11 -11.27
CA ASN A 113 11.05 8.37 -12.46
C ASN A 113 12.00 8.55 -13.66
N ARG A 114 12.78 9.63 -13.66
CA ARG A 114 13.75 10.01 -14.70
C ARG A 114 14.87 10.86 -14.12
N ASP A 115 15.91 11.10 -14.90
CA ASP A 115 17.01 11.99 -14.51
C ASP A 115 16.47 13.39 -14.20
N ALA A 116 16.99 14.02 -13.15
CA ALA A 116 16.48 15.29 -12.65
C ALA A 116 17.60 16.17 -12.10
N ARG A 117 17.36 17.48 -12.14
CA ARG A 117 18.14 18.46 -11.36
C ARG A 117 17.42 18.68 -10.03
N VAL A 118 18.15 18.49 -8.94
CA VAL A 118 17.62 18.56 -7.58
C VAL A 118 18.25 19.74 -6.86
N ALA A 119 17.44 20.56 -6.21
CA ALA A 119 17.91 21.63 -5.34
C ALA A 119 17.40 21.43 -3.91
N VAL A 120 18.26 21.61 -2.92
CA VAL A 120 17.86 21.68 -1.51
C VAL A 120 17.91 23.13 -1.07
N VAL A 121 16.74 23.71 -0.81
CA VAL A 121 16.62 25.07 -0.27
C VAL A 121 16.76 25.00 1.24
N TRP A 122 17.78 25.70 1.74
CA TRP A 122 18.23 25.59 3.12
C TRP A 122 18.57 26.97 3.69
N LYS A 123 18.32 27.18 4.99
CA LYS A 123 18.70 28.42 5.69
C LYS A 123 20.13 28.29 6.22
N ILE A 124 20.99 29.22 5.85
CA ILE A 124 22.44 29.09 6.07
C ILE A 124 22.79 29.04 7.58
N ASP A 125 23.71 28.12 7.89
CA ASP A 125 24.61 27.99 9.05
C ASP A 125 24.19 27.05 10.21
N PRO A 126 24.95 25.96 10.48
CA PRO A 126 26.02 25.39 9.64
C PRO A 126 25.46 24.71 8.39
N VAL A 127 26.23 24.73 7.29
CA VAL A 127 25.92 23.94 6.09
C VAL A 127 26.17 22.45 6.41
N PRO A 128 25.17 21.57 6.24
CA PRO A 128 25.35 20.14 6.49
C PRO A 128 26.43 19.51 5.61
N LEU A 129 27.17 18.55 6.17
CA LEU A 129 28.26 17.84 5.45
C LEU A 129 27.78 17.18 4.16
N TRP A 130 26.54 16.66 4.13
CA TRP A 130 25.97 15.97 2.98
C TRP A 130 25.63 16.90 1.80
N LEU A 131 25.63 18.23 2.02
CA LEU A 131 25.49 19.25 0.97
C LEU A 131 26.84 19.82 0.51
N ILE A 132 27.96 19.40 1.09
CA ILE A 132 29.29 19.83 0.65
C ILE A 132 29.52 19.35 -0.80
N GLY A 133 30.01 20.26 -1.63
CA GLY A 133 30.32 19.99 -3.04
C GLY A 133 29.14 20.16 -4.00
N TRP A 134 27.93 20.45 -3.50
CA TRP A 134 26.81 20.86 -4.34
C TRP A 134 26.99 22.32 -4.78
N GLU A 135 26.48 22.65 -5.98
CA GLU A 135 26.49 24.02 -6.50
C GLU A 135 25.64 24.91 -5.59
N ARG A 136 26.12 26.12 -5.25
CA ARG A 136 25.42 27.04 -4.35
C ARG A 136 24.80 28.19 -5.14
N VAL A 137 23.50 28.39 -4.95
CA VAL A 137 22.74 29.51 -5.50
C VAL A 137 22.16 30.32 -4.35
N ALA A 138 22.59 31.57 -4.22
CA ALA A 138 22.09 32.47 -3.18
C ALA A 138 20.63 32.85 -3.45
N LEU A 139 19.79 32.75 -2.42
CA LEU A 139 18.38 33.12 -2.45
C LEU A 139 18.10 34.29 -1.48
N PRO A 140 16.96 34.98 -1.62
CA PRO A 140 16.53 35.99 -0.65
C PRO A 140 16.45 35.45 0.79
N GLU A 141 16.38 36.36 1.77
CA GLU A 141 16.13 36.04 3.18
C GLU A 141 17.18 35.12 3.85
N GLY A 142 18.40 35.10 3.29
CA GLY A 142 19.50 34.28 3.83
C GLY A 142 19.36 32.79 3.51
N LEU A 143 18.51 32.44 2.54
CA LEU A 143 18.40 31.08 2.01
C LEU A 143 19.51 30.81 0.98
N THR A 144 19.86 29.53 0.82
CA THR A 144 20.71 29.04 -0.26
C THR A 144 20.10 27.77 -0.82
N ALA A 145 20.04 27.69 -2.14
CA ALA A 145 19.77 26.44 -2.83
C ALA A 145 21.08 25.72 -3.13
N PHE A 146 21.16 24.46 -2.73
CA PHE A 146 22.26 23.55 -3.06
C PHE A 146 21.80 22.65 -4.20
N VAL A 147 22.45 22.70 -5.36
CA VAL A 147 21.96 22.11 -6.61
C VAL A 147 22.91 21.03 -7.11
N LYS A 148 22.33 19.91 -7.59
CA LYS A 148 23.05 18.79 -8.18
C LYS A 148 22.15 17.99 -9.12
N ASP A 149 22.72 17.43 -10.18
CA ASP A 149 22.02 16.53 -11.08
C ASP A 149 22.09 15.09 -10.57
N PHE A 150 20.98 14.36 -10.71
CA PHE A 150 20.84 12.96 -10.32
C PHE A 150 20.26 12.15 -11.48
N GLY A 151 20.73 10.91 -11.61
CA GLY A 151 20.10 9.94 -12.48
C GLY A 151 18.77 9.45 -11.88
N LYS A 152 17.94 8.84 -12.74
CA LYS A 152 16.76 8.07 -12.35
C LYS A 152 17.11 7.10 -11.21
N GLY A 153 16.21 6.97 -10.24
CA GLY A 153 16.33 6.02 -9.14
C GLY A 153 16.28 6.69 -7.77
N GLU A 154 16.86 6.02 -6.79
CA GLU A 154 16.83 6.44 -5.39
C GLU A 154 17.85 7.55 -5.10
N ILE A 155 17.40 8.56 -4.36
CA ILE A 155 18.22 9.61 -3.76
C ILE A 155 18.03 9.55 -2.24
N ALA A 156 19.13 9.58 -1.50
CA ALA A 156 19.13 9.74 -0.06
C ALA A 156 19.68 11.14 0.29
N LEU A 157 18.93 11.90 1.07
CA LEU A 157 19.30 13.21 1.59
C LEU A 157 19.32 13.16 3.13
N GLY A 158 20.17 13.99 3.74
CA GLY A 158 20.29 14.05 5.19
C GLY A 158 19.12 14.76 5.86
N SER A 159 19.05 14.63 7.18
CA SER A 159 18.03 15.24 8.03
C SER A 159 18.20 16.76 8.13
N PRO A 160 17.09 17.51 8.38
CA PRO A 160 17.14 18.91 8.80
C PRO A 160 18.00 19.13 10.08
N GLY A 161 17.95 18.21 11.05
CA GLY A 161 18.71 18.27 12.30
C GLY A 161 18.22 19.33 13.30
N LYS A 162 18.74 19.27 14.53
CA LYS A 162 18.25 20.05 15.70
C LYS A 162 18.20 21.58 15.51
N ASN A 163 19.08 22.14 14.68
CA ASN A 163 19.25 23.59 14.53
C ASN A 163 18.58 24.17 13.29
N ASN A 164 18.09 23.34 12.37
CA ASN A 164 17.44 23.80 11.15
C ASN A 164 16.07 23.15 11.07
N GLY A 165 15.04 23.91 11.44
CA GLY A 165 13.70 23.38 11.63
C GLY A 165 13.15 22.60 10.43
N LYS A 166 13.51 22.88 9.17
CA LYS A 166 13.08 22.14 7.97
C LYS A 166 13.86 22.62 6.73
N TYR A 167 13.81 21.86 5.64
CA TYR A 167 14.26 22.30 4.31
C TYR A 167 13.20 22.06 3.24
N THR A 168 13.46 22.45 2.00
CA THR A 168 12.58 22.16 0.87
C THR A 168 13.40 21.58 -0.26
N VAL A 169 12.93 20.50 -0.87
CA VAL A 169 13.56 19.93 -2.07
C VAL A 169 12.80 20.45 -3.28
N LEU A 170 13.54 20.98 -4.26
CA LEU A 170 13.00 21.36 -5.56
C LEU A 170 13.49 20.39 -6.62
N LEU A 171 12.61 20.02 -7.54
CA LEU A 171 12.90 19.07 -8.62
C LEU A 171 12.57 19.70 -9.97
N ALA A 172 13.49 19.56 -10.92
CA ALA A 172 13.32 19.94 -12.31
C ALA A 172 13.90 18.88 -13.25
N GLU A 173 13.53 18.97 -14.52
CA GLU A 173 14.19 18.19 -15.56
C GLU A 173 15.68 18.58 -15.65
N VAL A 174 16.50 17.69 -16.20
CA VAL A 174 17.94 17.95 -16.44
C VAL A 174 18.14 19.29 -17.15
N GLY A 175 19.11 20.07 -16.68
CA GLY A 175 19.34 21.44 -17.15
C GLY A 175 18.49 22.50 -16.43
N GLY A 176 17.71 22.12 -15.42
CA GLY A 176 16.99 23.04 -14.54
C GLY A 176 15.69 23.59 -15.14
N LYS A 177 15.12 22.88 -16.12
CA LYS A 177 13.84 23.24 -16.72
C LYS A 177 12.70 22.71 -15.85
N PRO A 178 11.66 23.53 -15.53
CA PRO A 178 10.42 23.06 -14.92
C PRO A 178 9.87 21.77 -15.56
N SER A 179 9.30 20.89 -14.74
CA SER A 179 8.64 19.69 -15.22
C SER A 179 7.48 20.06 -16.16
N GLY A 180 7.35 19.31 -17.26
CA GLY A 180 6.30 19.57 -18.24
C GLY A 180 4.91 19.29 -17.67
N GLU A 181 3.92 20.08 -18.08
CA GLU A 181 2.52 19.76 -17.79
C GLU A 181 2.13 18.43 -18.45
N PRO A 182 1.53 17.47 -17.72
CA PRO A 182 1.03 16.24 -18.31
C PRO A 182 0.01 16.52 -19.43
N ALA A 183 0.18 15.83 -20.56
CA ALA A 183 -0.76 15.86 -21.66
C ALA A 183 -2.08 15.17 -21.28
N LEU A 184 -3.18 15.60 -21.87
CA LEU A 184 -4.49 14.95 -21.71
C LEU A 184 -4.69 13.91 -22.82
N PRO A 185 -5.39 12.79 -22.55
CA PRO A 185 -5.86 11.89 -23.60
C PRO A 185 -6.75 12.63 -24.62
N SER A 186 -6.76 12.15 -25.86
CA SER A 186 -7.60 12.72 -26.92
C SER A 186 -9.08 12.70 -26.52
N GLY A 187 -9.77 13.82 -26.72
CA GLY A 187 -11.20 13.96 -26.40
C GLY A 187 -11.51 14.31 -24.94
N ILE A 188 -10.50 14.40 -24.06
CA ILE A 188 -10.66 14.85 -22.68
C ILE A 188 -10.28 16.34 -22.58
N SER A 189 -11.21 17.17 -22.06
CA SER A 189 -10.97 18.60 -21.83
C SER A 189 -10.84 18.96 -20.35
N GLU A 190 -11.36 18.13 -19.44
CA GLU A 190 -11.25 18.36 -18.00
C GLU A 190 -9.83 18.05 -17.52
N ARG A 191 -9.13 19.07 -17.04
CA ARG A 191 -7.74 18.97 -16.57
C ARG A 191 -7.67 18.66 -15.08
N PRO A 192 -7.10 17.51 -14.67
CA PRO A 192 -6.84 17.21 -13.27
C PRO A 192 -5.87 18.24 -12.69
N GLN A 193 -6.15 18.71 -11.47
CA GLN A 193 -5.26 19.61 -10.75
C GLN A 193 -4.45 18.82 -9.71
N PRO A 194 -3.15 19.11 -9.56
CA PRO A 194 -2.36 18.47 -8.53
C PRO A 194 -2.85 18.87 -7.13
N ASN A 195 -2.73 17.97 -6.17
CA ASN A 195 -3.13 18.15 -4.78
C ASN A 195 -4.63 18.42 -4.56
N THR A 196 -5.47 18.13 -5.56
CA THR A 196 -6.95 18.16 -5.47
C THR A 196 -7.52 16.80 -5.81
N ASP A 197 -8.85 16.67 -5.76
CA ASP A 197 -9.56 15.46 -6.13
C ASP A 197 -9.32 15.11 -7.60
N CYS A 198 -9.13 13.83 -7.89
CA CYS A 198 -9.04 13.35 -9.25
C CYS A 198 -10.41 13.40 -9.95
N PRO A 199 -10.47 13.87 -11.20
CA PRO A 199 -11.66 13.68 -12.03
C PRO A 199 -12.02 12.20 -12.18
N SER A 200 -13.32 11.94 -12.33
CA SER A 200 -13.83 10.57 -12.45
C SER A 200 -13.22 9.79 -13.62
N TRP A 201 -12.85 10.46 -14.72
CA TRP A 201 -12.23 9.79 -15.88
C TRP A 201 -10.82 9.27 -15.58
N VAL A 202 -10.08 9.91 -14.66
CA VAL A 202 -8.76 9.45 -14.22
C VAL A 202 -8.92 8.20 -13.36
N HIS A 203 -9.85 8.25 -12.39
CA HIS A 203 -10.19 7.10 -11.54
C HIS A 203 -10.65 5.89 -12.37
N ASN A 204 -11.57 6.13 -13.31
CA ASN A 204 -12.11 5.11 -14.19
C ASN A 204 -11.11 4.53 -15.21
N ALA A 205 -9.90 5.07 -15.31
CA ALA A 205 -8.84 4.52 -16.16
C ALA A 205 -8.20 3.25 -15.55
N TRP A 206 -8.36 3.02 -14.25
CA TRP A 206 -7.83 1.85 -13.55
C TRP A 206 -8.74 0.64 -13.71
N ARG A 207 -8.71 0.06 -14.92
CA ARG A 207 -9.50 -1.12 -15.27
C ARG A 207 -8.64 -2.34 -15.49
N VAL A 208 -9.22 -3.50 -15.19
CA VAL A 208 -8.62 -4.80 -15.45
C VAL A 208 -9.63 -5.72 -16.12
N VAL A 209 -9.13 -6.65 -16.91
CA VAL A 209 -9.96 -7.74 -17.44
C VAL A 209 -10.05 -8.83 -16.37
N GLY A 210 -11.26 -9.13 -15.93
CA GLY A 210 -11.54 -10.13 -14.91
C GLY A 210 -11.60 -11.55 -15.48
N PRO A 211 -11.91 -12.52 -14.61
CA PRO A 211 -11.87 -13.92 -15.00
C PRO A 211 -12.85 -14.29 -16.12
N ASP A 212 -13.99 -13.60 -16.22
CA ASP A 212 -14.97 -13.85 -17.28
C ASP A 212 -14.69 -13.08 -18.59
N GLY A 213 -13.56 -12.39 -18.68
CA GLY A 213 -13.18 -11.59 -19.85
C GLY A 213 -13.81 -10.19 -19.90
N ASN A 214 -14.66 -9.83 -18.94
CA ASN A 214 -15.21 -8.48 -18.83
C ASN A 214 -14.24 -7.52 -18.15
N GLU A 215 -14.45 -6.22 -18.35
CA GLU A 215 -13.69 -5.18 -17.65
C GLU A 215 -14.30 -4.85 -16.29
N PHE A 216 -13.45 -4.72 -15.29
CA PHE A 216 -13.78 -4.36 -13.91
C PHE A 216 -12.91 -3.20 -13.45
N GLN A 217 -13.37 -2.52 -12.40
CA GLN A 217 -12.49 -1.62 -11.65
C GLN A 217 -11.34 -2.44 -11.03
N GLY A 218 -10.15 -1.87 -11.02
CA GLY A 218 -8.96 -2.47 -10.46
C GLY A 218 -8.36 -1.62 -9.34
N TRP A 219 -7.17 -2.04 -8.89
CA TRP A 219 -6.39 -1.28 -7.92
C TRP A 219 -5.83 0.01 -8.53
N HIS A 220 -5.75 1.05 -7.71
CA HIS A 220 -5.02 2.29 -7.99
C HIS A 220 -4.25 2.75 -6.72
N PRO A 221 -3.17 3.54 -6.87
CA PRO A 221 -2.47 4.16 -5.74
C PRO A 221 -3.34 5.23 -5.06
N GLN A 222 -2.95 5.76 -3.90
CA GLN A 222 -3.71 6.82 -3.22
C GLN A 222 -3.67 8.17 -3.97
N ILE A 223 -2.53 8.43 -4.63
CA ILE A 223 -2.23 9.64 -5.40
C ILE A 223 -1.94 9.22 -6.83
N ASP A 224 -2.51 9.94 -7.79
CA ASP A 224 -2.27 9.67 -9.20
C ASP A 224 -0.82 9.98 -9.61
N PRO A 225 -0.06 9.03 -10.18
CA PRO A 225 1.35 9.24 -10.51
C PRO A 225 1.59 10.16 -11.72
N ILE A 226 0.57 10.49 -12.52
CA ILE A 226 0.71 11.38 -13.69
C ILE A 226 0.35 12.82 -13.29
N TYR A 227 -0.83 13.00 -12.72
CA TYR A 227 -1.41 14.31 -12.44
C TYR A 227 -1.23 14.78 -10.99
N TRP A 228 -0.85 13.87 -10.09
CA TRP A 228 -0.74 14.12 -8.65
C TRP A 228 -2.03 14.61 -7.98
N CYS A 229 -3.18 14.22 -8.52
CA CYS A 229 -4.48 14.38 -7.88
C CYS A 229 -4.74 13.22 -6.91
N TYR A 230 -5.73 13.34 -6.04
CA TYR A 230 -6.05 12.37 -4.99
C TYR A 230 -7.34 11.61 -5.30
N TYR A 231 -7.31 10.29 -5.13
CA TYR A 231 -8.48 9.43 -5.36
C TYR A 231 -9.48 9.42 -4.19
N ARG A 232 -9.11 9.97 -3.02
CA ARG A 232 -9.97 10.05 -1.81
C ARG A 232 -10.36 8.70 -1.21
N HIS A 233 -9.64 7.65 -1.59
CA HIS A 233 -9.68 6.33 -0.96
C HIS A 233 -8.42 5.55 -1.35
N GLU A 234 -8.21 4.43 -0.69
CA GLU A 234 -7.08 3.54 -0.91
C GLU A 234 -7.53 2.08 -0.99
N HIS A 235 -6.69 1.21 -1.52
CA HIS A 235 -6.96 -0.22 -1.69
C HIS A 235 -5.91 -1.11 -1.04
N ASN A 236 -5.11 -0.57 -0.13
CA ASN A 236 -3.91 -1.16 0.46
C ASN A 236 -2.91 -1.58 -0.65
N SER A 237 -2.65 -2.88 -0.79
CA SER A 237 -1.55 -3.40 -1.60
C SER A 237 -1.83 -3.42 -3.10
N ASP A 238 -0.82 -3.03 -3.88
CA ASP A 238 -0.79 -3.18 -5.34
C ASP A 238 -0.65 -4.66 -5.75
N PRO A 239 -1.66 -5.31 -6.35
CA PRO A 239 -1.57 -6.70 -6.80
C PRO A 239 -0.46 -6.92 -7.85
N GLY A 240 -0.03 -5.88 -8.55
CA GLY A 240 1.08 -5.92 -9.51
C GLY A 240 2.43 -6.25 -8.88
N LEU A 241 2.57 -6.12 -7.55
CA LEU A 241 3.77 -6.55 -6.81
C LEU A 241 4.07 -8.04 -6.97
N ILE A 242 3.05 -8.85 -7.27
CA ILE A 242 3.16 -10.29 -7.53
C ILE A 242 2.77 -10.64 -8.98
N GLY A 243 2.67 -9.65 -9.88
CA GLY A 243 2.25 -9.87 -11.26
C GLY A 243 0.76 -10.22 -11.42
N TYR A 244 -0.07 -9.93 -10.42
CA TYR A 244 -1.52 -10.17 -10.45
C TYR A 244 -2.30 -8.90 -10.79
N LYS A 245 -3.54 -9.06 -11.27
CA LYS A 245 -4.48 -7.96 -11.52
C LYS A 245 -5.81 -8.29 -10.83
N ALA A 246 -6.20 -7.50 -9.85
CA ALA A 246 -7.41 -7.75 -9.08
C ALA A 246 -8.64 -7.12 -9.76
N ALA A 247 -9.59 -7.96 -10.18
CA ALA A 247 -10.88 -7.52 -10.71
C ALA A 247 -11.87 -7.26 -9.57
N PHE A 248 -11.90 -6.02 -9.06
CA PHE A 248 -12.83 -5.65 -8.00
C PHE A 248 -14.27 -5.77 -8.47
N THR A 249 -15.19 -6.02 -7.55
CA THR A 249 -16.63 -6.24 -7.81
C THR A 249 -17.00 -7.47 -8.63
N TYR A 250 -16.06 -8.26 -9.18
CA TYR A 250 -16.39 -9.44 -10.00
C TYR A 250 -17.37 -10.40 -9.31
N VAL A 251 -17.05 -10.82 -8.07
CA VAL A 251 -17.93 -11.71 -7.29
C VAL A 251 -19.24 -11.00 -6.90
N ALA A 252 -19.18 -9.70 -6.58
CA ALA A 252 -20.37 -8.92 -6.23
C ALA A 252 -21.33 -8.79 -7.42
N LEU A 253 -20.81 -8.63 -8.63
CA LEU A 253 -21.59 -8.59 -9.87
C LEU A 253 -22.32 -9.91 -10.11
N LYS A 254 -21.62 -11.04 -9.94
CA LYS A 254 -22.22 -12.39 -10.01
C LYS A 254 -23.27 -12.62 -8.91
N ASN A 255 -23.17 -11.92 -7.79
CA ASN A 255 -24.15 -11.95 -6.71
C ASN A 255 -25.28 -10.93 -6.91
N GLN A 256 -25.95 -11.01 -8.07
CA GLN A 256 -27.09 -10.12 -8.41
C GLN A 256 -26.73 -8.63 -8.36
N ASN A 257 -25.49 -8.29 -8.74
CA ASN A 257 -24.97 -6.92 -8.66
C ASN A 257 -25.09 -6.31 -7.25
N GLN A 258 -24.67 -7.08 -6.24
CA GLN A 258 -24.65 -6.61 -4.86
C GLN A 258 -23.87 -5.29 -4.77
N PRO A 259 -24.41 -4.26 -4.09
CA PRO A 259 -23.78 -2.95 -4.02
C PRO A 259 -22.62 -2.95 -3.01
N GLU A 260 -21.53 -3.64 -3.35
CA GLU A 260 -20.24 -3.48 -2.69
C GLU A 260 -19.50 -2.33 -3.36
N ARG A 261 -19.29 -1.24 -2.63
CA ARG A 261 -18.60 -0.07 -3.17
C ARG A 261 -17.12 -0.38 -3.41
N GLY A 262 -16.57 0.22 -4.47
CA GLY A 262 -15.19 -0.01 -4.91
C GLY A 262 -14.17 0.27 -3.80
N GLU A 263 -14.36 1.37 -3.07
CA GLU A 263 -13.48 1.80 -1.98
C GLU A 263 -13.37 0.80 -0.82
N GLY A 264 -14.29 -0.17 -0.72
CA GLY A 264 -14.27 -1.22 0.30
C GLY A 264 -13.27 -2.33 0.03
N PHE A 265 -12.80 -2.51 -1.21
CA PHE A 265 -11.87 -3.59 -1.55
C PHE A 265 -10.44 -3.27 -1.04
N LYS A 266 -9.99 -3.99 -0.01
CA LYS A 266 -8.64 -3.88 0.58
C LYS A 266 -7.81 -5.10 0.24
N GLY A 267 -6.71 -4.89 -0.49
CA GLY A 267 -5.77 -5.94 -0.90
C GLY A 267 -4.58 -6.07 0.05
N PHE A 268 -4.04 -7.27 0.17
CA PHE A 268 -2.89 -7.61 1.01
C PHE A 268 -1.93 -8.44 0.18
N VAL A 269 -0.79 -7.85 -0.21
CA VAL A 269 0.28 -8.55 -0.92
C VAL A 269 1.33 -9.02 0.06
N ILE A 270 1.61 -10.33 0.05
CA ILE A 270 2.68 -10.94 0.82
C ILE A 270 3.61 -11.68 -0.14
N LYS A 271 4.92 -11.46 -0.01
CA LYS A 271 5.94 -12.19 -0.76
C LYS A 271 6.61 -13.22 0.16
N ASP A 272 6.32 -14.50 -0.07
CA ASP A 272 7.06 -15.61 0.53
C ASP A 272 8.25 -15.94 -0.37
N GLU A 273 9.34 -15.19 -0.20
CA GLU A 273 10.57 -15.38 -1.00
C GLU A 273 11.21 -16.73 -0.75
N ALA A 274 11.03 -17.36 0.41
CA ALA A 274 11.58 -18.69 0.68
C ALA A 274 10.90 -19.75 -0.20
N LYS A 275 9.58 -19.65 -0.38
CA LYS A 275 8.81 -20.54 -1.26
C LYS A 275 8.69 -20.05 -2.69
N GLN A 276 9.15 -18.82 -2.98
CA GLN A 276 8.96 -18.12 -4.26
C GLN A 276 7.48 -17.95 -4.63
N ILE A 277 6.63 -17.67 -3.64
CA ILE A 277 5.18 -17.50 -3.80
C ILE A 277 4.77 -16.07 -3.46
N GLY A 278 4.03 -15.44 -4.37
CA GLY A 278 3.38 -14.16 -4.13
C GLY A 278 1.92 -14.39 -3.82
N TRP A 279 1.46 -13.99 -2.64
CA TRP A 279 0.06 -14.06 -2.23
C TRP A 279 -0.62 -12.71 -2.38
N TYR A 280 -1.87 -12.73 -2.82
CA TYR A 280 -2.78 -11.60 -2.78
C TYR A 280 -4.09 -12.05 -2.13
N ILE A 281 -4.41 -11.45 -0.99
CA ILE A 281 -5.71 -11.61 -0.33
C ILE A 281 -6.44 -10.28 -0.47
N ASN A 282 -7.66 -10.29 -0.96
CA ASN A 282 -8.50 -9.10 -1.01
C ASN A 282 -9.79 -9.36 -0.27
N LEU A 283 -10.22 -8.38 0.51
CA LEU A 283 -11.44 -8.41 1.28
C LEU A 283 -12.23 -7.12 1.03
N HIS A 284 -13.54 -7.23 0.83
CA HIS A 284 -14.44 -6.09 0.97
C HIS A 284 -14.63 -5.78 2.46
N SER A 285 -14.01 -4.71 2.94
CA SER A 285 -14.02 -4.30 4.35
C SER A 285 -14.16 -2.78 4.48
N GLU A 286 -15.24 -2.23 3.95
CA GLU A 286 -15.54 -0.79 4.05
C GLU A 286 -15.97 -0.40 5.47
N THR A 287 -15.38 0.65 6.04
CA THR A 287 -15.73 1.14 7.39
C THR A 287 -16.59 2.41 7.40
N SER A 288 -17.06 2.89 6.25
CA SER A 288 -17.87 4.11 6.12
C SER A 288 -19.39 3.86 6.11
N THR A 289 -19.83 2.62 5.99
CA THR A 289 -21.27 2.28 5.91
C THR A 289 -21.68 1.27 6.98
N ASN A 290 -22.96 1.27 7.35
CA ASN A 290 -23.53 0.34 8.32
C ASN A 290 -23.67 -1.08 7.75
N GLN A 291 -23.54 -1.23 6.43
CA GLN A 291 -23.57 -2.53 5.75
C GLN A 291 -22.52 -3.49 6.33
N ARG A 292 -21.36 -3.00 6.76
CA ARG A 292 -20.34 -3.82 7.42
C ARG A 292 -20.83 -4.51 8.70
N VAL A 293 -21.77 -3.88 9.41
CA VAL A 293 -22.38 -4.41 10.63
C VAL A 293 -23.42 -5.48 10.26
N CYS A 294 -24.28 -5.22 9.28
CA CYS A 294 -25.34 -6.15 8.91
C CYS A 294 -24.86 -7.36 8.10
N ALA A 295 -23.92 -7.16 7.18
CA ALA A 295 -23.55 -8.15 6.19
C ALA A 295 -22.67 -9.24 6.81
N ARG A 296 -23.18 -10.47 6.89
CA ARG A 296 -22.41 -11.66 7.29
C ARG A 296 -21.32 -12.01 6.27
N LEU A 297 -21.66 -11.91 5.00
CA LEU A 297 -20.83 -12.38 3.89
C LEU A 297 -20.23 -11.20 3.12
N HIS A 298 -18.93 -11.27 2.84
CA HIS A 298 -18.16 -10.23 2.15
C HIS A 298 -17.35 -10.85 1.01
N THR A 299 -17.13 -10.11 -0.08
CA THR A 299 -16.27 -10.64 -1.14
C THR A 299 -14.83 -10.84 -0.65
N VAL A 300 -14.32 -12.04 -0.89
CA VAL A 300 -12.93 -12.44 -0.73
C VAL A 300 -12.39 -12.81 -2.10
N THR A 301 -11.18 -12.35 -2.41
CA THR A 301 -10.36 -12.92 -3.49
C THR A 301 -9.05 -13.41 -2.92
N LEU A 302 -8.71 -14.67 -3.19
CA LEU A 302 -7.44 -15.27 -2.82
C LEU A 302 -6.70 -15.67 -4.10
N ALA A 303 -5.55 -15.05 -4.35
CA ALA A 303 -4.71 -15.36 -5.48
C ALA A 303 -3.28 -15.68 -5.04
N ALA A 304 -2.61 -16.52 -5.82
CA ALA A 304 -1.19 -16.80 -5.66
C ALA A 304 -0.47 -16.89 -7.01
N THR A 305 0.78 -16.46 -7.05
CA THR A 305 1.65 -16.49 -8.23
C THR A 305 3.02 -17.05 -7.88
N ASP A 306 3.72 -17.61 -8.87
CA ASP A 306 5.15 -17.91 -8.75
C ASP A 306 5.95 -16.61 -8.97
N LEU A 307 6.72 -16.18 -7.97
CA LEU A 307 7.44 -14.90 -8.00
C LEU A 307 8.55 -14.83 -9.06
N ARG A 308 9.05 -15.98 -9.55
CA ARG A 308 10.12 -16.03 -10.56
C ARG A 308 9.57 -15.83 -11.96
N THR A 309 8.39 -16.39 -12.21
CA THR A 309 7.80 -16.47 -13.55
C THR A 309 6.61 -15.54 -13.75
N GLY A 310 5.99 -15.07 -12.66
CA GLY A 310 4.71 -14.37 -12.69
C GLY A 310 3.52 -15.27 -13.04
N GLN A 311 3.71 -16.59 -13.08
CA GLN A 311 2.64 -17.53 -13.41
C GLN A 311 1.56 -17.53 -12.32
N LEU A 312 0.30 -17.40 -12.72
CA LEU A 312 -0.84 -17.61 -11.83
C LEU A 312 -0.90 -19.08 -11.39
N LEU A 313 -0.96 -19.29 -10.08
CA LEU A 313 -1.06 -20.61 -9.45
C LEU A 313 -2.46 -20.85 -8.87
N LEU A 314 -3.10 -19.79 -8.37
CA LEU A 314 -4.37 -19.83 -7.66
C LEU A 314 -5.14 -18.53 -7.93
N GLU A 315 -6.44 -18.62 -8.18
CA GLU A 315 -7.39 -17.51 -8.17
C GLU A 315 -8.74 -18.03 -7.70
N LEU A 316 -9.11 -17.69 -6.47
CA LEU A 316 -10.41 -18.00 -5.87
C LEU A 316 -11.17 -16.72 -5.56
N GLY A 317 -12.43 -16.62 -5.97
CA GLY A 317 -13.33 -15.51 -5.67
C GLY A 317 -14.65 -16.01 -5.10
N TYR A 318 -15.05 -15.52 -3.92
CA TYR A 318 -16.28 -15.98 -3.24
C TYR A 318 -16.75 -14.97 -2.20
N LYS A 319 -17.94 -15.20 -1.65
CA LYS A 319 -18.51 -14.50 -0.50
C LYS A 319 -18.12 -15.24 0.78
N GLY A 320 -17.04 -14.79 1.43
CA GLY A 320 -16.54 -15.39 2.65
C GLY A 320 -17.39 -15.02 3.87
N ASP A 321 -17.53 -15.97 4.81
CA ASP A 321 -18.28 -15.78 6.05
C ASP A 321 -17.44 -15.08 7.11
N PHE A 322 -17.81 -13.85 7.45
CA PHE A 322 -17.27 -13.08 8.58
C PHE A 322 -18.26 -12.99 9.75
N GLY A 323 -19.35 -13.75 9.67
CA GLY A 323 -20.24 -14.03 10.77
C GLY A 323 -20.96 -12.82 11.36
N PHE A 324 -21.21 -12.92 12.66
CA PHE A 324 -22.02 -11.99 13.41
C PHE A 324 -21.22 -10.78 13.89
N SER A 325 -21.91 -9.67 14.16
CA SER A 325 -21.32 -8.43 14.68
C SER A 325 -21.56 -8.29 16.19
N ARG A 326 -20.50 -7.98 16.92
CA ARG A 326 -20.49 -7.69 18.35
C ARG A 326 -19.59 -6.49 18.65
N GLU A 327 -19.68 -5.93 19.83
CA GLU A 327 -18.78 -4.86 20.26
C GLU A 327 -17.33 -5.35 20.37
N ASN A 328 -16.38 -4.43 20.14
CA ASN A 328 -14.97 -4.62 20.46
C ASN A 328 -14.62 -4.20 21.90
N ASP A 329 -15.22 -4.87 22.88
CA ASP A 329 -14.94 -4.67 24.30
C ASP A 329 -15.06 -6.02 25.07
N ASP A 330 -14.92 -5.98 26.40
CA ASP A 330 -15.04 -7.17 27.25
C ASP A 330 -16.49 -7.67 27.40
N SER A 331 -17.50 -6.83 27.09
CA SER A 331 -18.91 -7.24 27.13
C SER A 331 -19.24 -8.23 26.02
N GLU A 332 -18.55 -8.11 24.87
CA GLU A 332 -18.79 -8.87 23.64
C GLU A 332 -20.27 -8.86 23.22
N GLN A 333 -21.01 -7.79 23.59
CA GLN A 333 -22.43 -7.66 23.34
C GLN A 333 -22.73 -7.60 21.84
N PHE A 334 -23.77 -8.31 21.41
CA PHE A 334 -24.21 -8.27 20.01
C PHE A 334 -24.69 -6.88 19.62
N ILE A 335 -24.27 -6.43 18.44
CA ILE A 335 -24.78 -5.21 17.83
C ILE A 335 -26.06 -5.59 17.10
N THR A 336 -27.18 -4.93 17.43
CA THR A 336 -28.53 -5.34 16.99
C THR A 336 -29.26 -4.21 16.24
N PRO A 337 -28.80 -3.81 15.05
CA PRO A 337 -29.50 -2.81 14.28
C PRO A 337 -30.80 -3.38 13.70
N ASP A 338 -31.86 -2.58 13.73
CA ASP A 338 -33.23 -3.05 13.40
C ASP A 338 -33.35 -3.57 11.95
N ALA A 339 -32.53 -3.06 11.03
CA ALA A 339 -32.51 -3.47 9.63
C ALA A 339 -31.55 -4.64 9.34
N CYS A 340 -30.78 -5.11 10.34
CA CYS A 340 -29.85 -6.21 10.16
C CYS A 340 -30.50 -7.56 10.52
N PRO A 341 -29.97 -8.67 9.98
CA PRO A 341 -30.26 -10.00 10.50
C PRO A 341 -29.97 -10.11 12.00
N ASP A 342 -30.64 -11.02 12.68
CA ASP A 342 -30.40 -11.33 14.09
C ASP A 342 -28.98 -11.91 14.29
N GLN A 343 -28.11 -11.10 14.90
CA GLN A 343 -26.70 -11.46 15.12
C GLN A 343 -26.55 -12.62 16.12
N ALA A 344 -27.44 -12.72 17.11
CA ALA A 344 -27.40 -13.81 18.09
C ALA A 344 -27.77 -15.16 17.44
N LYS A 345 -28.68 -15.14 16.46
CA LYS A 345 -28.99 -16.32 15.64
C LYS A 345 -27.80 -16.71 14.75
N ILE A 346 -27.14 -15.75 14.09
CA ILE A 346 -25.95 -16.03 13.28
C ILE A 346 -24.83 -16.64 14.13
N ALA A 347 -24.64 -16.18 15.36
CA ALA A 347 -23.65 -16.72 16.29
C ALA A 347 -23.88 -18.21 16.68
N GLN A 348 -25.08 -18.75 16.43
CA GLN A 348 -25.36 -20.18 16.60
C GLN A 348 -24.96 -21.01 15.37
N GLU A 349 -24.73 -20.36 14.22
CA GLU A 349 -24.45 -21.00 12.94
C GLU A 349 -22.96 -20.95 12.56
N THR A 350 -22.18 -20.03 13.11
CA THR A 350 -20.77 -19.82 12.75
C THR A 350 -19.93 -19.25 13.89
N THR A 351 -18.64 -19.60 13.92
CA THR A 351 -17.63 -19.05 14.83
C THR A 351 -16.95 -17.78 14.28
N ALA A 352 -17.20 -17.46 13.01
CA ALA A 352 -16.76 -16.22 12.38
C ALA A 352 -17.43 -15.01 13.05
N SER A 353 -16.72 -13.89 13.16
CA SER A 353 -17.26 -12.71 13.82
C SER A 353 -16.57 -11.43 13.40
N LYS A 354 -17.29 -10.31 13.53
CA LYS A 354 -16.73 -8.97 13.47
C LYS A 354 -16.94 -8.28 14.82
N ARG A 355 -15.86 -7.80 15.40
CA ARG A 355 -15.86 -6.86 16.52
C ARG A 355 -15.85 -5.45 15.95
N ILE A 356 -16.94 -4.73 16.15
CA ILE A 356 -17.17 -3.39 15.60
C ILE A 356 -17.06 -2.37 16.73
N ARG A 357 -16.50 -1.20 16.40
CA ARG A 357 -16.35 -0.09 17.33
C ARG A 357 -17.70 0.56 17.66
N VAL A 358 -17.97 0.75 18.95
CA VAL A 358 -19.10 1.52 19.48
C VAL A 358 -18.58 2.77 20.22
N ALA A 359 -19.15 3.93 19.94
CA ALA A 359 -18.64 5.21 20.44
C ALA A 359 -19.04 5.52 21.88
N SER A 360 -20.17 4.98 22.37
CA SER A 360 -20.71 5.23 23.72
C SER A 360 -19.80 4.71 24.83
N ASP A 361 -18.99 3.71 24.54
CA ASP A 361 -18.31 2.90 25.55
C ASP A 361 -16.88 3.40 25.85
N GLY A 362 -16.47 4.52 25.24
CA GLY A 362 -15.22 5.22 25.54
C GLY A 362 -13.93 4.45 25.18
N ASN A 363 -14.04 3.21 24.74
CA ASN A 363 -12.92 2.37 24.36
C ASN A 363 -12.31 2.81 23.03
N GLY A 364 -10.98 2.85 22.99
CA GLY A 364 -10.17 3.23 21.81
C GLY A 364 -10.15 2.18 20.69
N GLY A 365 -11.16 1.32 20.62
CA GLY A 365 -11.09 0.01 19.97
C GLY A 365 -11.12 0.06 18.45
N TYR A 366 -10.18 -0.67 17.86
CA TYR A 366 -10.10 -1.09 16.46
C TYR A 366 -11.35 -1.89 16.01
N GLU A 367 -11.46 -2.27 14.74
CA GLU A 367 -12.42 -3.30 14.29
C GLU A 367 -11.67 -4.59 13.95
N GLN A 368 -12.11 -5.74 14.45
CA GLN A 368 -11.50 -7.04 14.15
C GLN A 368 -12.49 -7.95 13.44
N TRP A 369 -12.11 -8.49 12.28
CA TRP A 369 -12.94 -9.33 11.45
C TRP A 369 -12.23 -10.68 11.30
N ASP A 370 -12.88 -11.76 11.71
CA ASP A 370 -12.34 -13.11 11.66
C ASP A 370 -13.26 -14.03 10.86
N GLY A 371 -12.72 -14.74 9.86
CA GLY A 371 -13.49 -15.71 9.08
C GLY A 371 -12.93 -15.93 7.67
N GLY A 372 -13.82 -15.94 6.69
CA GLY A 372 -13.49 -15.86 5.27
C GLY A 372 -12.91 -17.11 4.62
N CYS A 373 -12.87 -18.27 5.29
CA CYS A 373 -12.40 -19.53 4.69
C CYS A 373 -13.56 -20.33 4.05
N ASN A 374 -13.25 -21.16 3.04
CA ASN A 374 -14.23 -22.03 2.41
C ASN A 374 -13.65 -23.40 1.96
N GLU A 375 -14.02 -24.46 2.67
CA GLU A 375 -13.54 -25.83 2.40
C GLU A 375 -13.96 -26.35 1.02
N SER A 376 -15.12 -25.91 0.53
CA SER A 376 -15.65 -26.34 -0.78
C SER A 376 -14.79 -25.89 -1.97
N LEU A 377 -13.86 -24.96 -1.72
CA LEU A 377 -12.89 -24.47 -2.71
C LEU A 377 -11.51 -25.15 -2.59
N GLY A 378 -11.39 -26.24 -1.83
CA GLY A 378 -10.12 -26.94 -1.60
C GLY A 378 -9.21 -26.24 -0.58
N MET A 379 -9.81 -25.46 0.32
CA MET A 379 -9.12 -24.82 1.44
C MET A 379 -9.21 -25.71 2.70
N GLU A 380 -8.19 -25.70 3.56
CA GLU A 380 -8.33 -26.22 4.92
C GLU A 380 -8.78 -25.09 5.85
N CYS A 381 -9.94 -25.25 6.48
CA CYS A 381 -10.56 -24.21 7.30
C CYS A 381 -10.58 -24.60 8.78
N ASP A 382 -9.51 -24.27 9.49
CA ASP A 382 -9.57 -24.17 10.95
C ASP A 382 -10.39 -22.91 11.37
N ASP A 383 -10.72 -22.79 12.65
CA ASP A 383 -11.40 -21.60 13.16
C ASP A 383 -10.59 -20.31 12.89
N ARG A 384 -11.24 -19.32 12.24
CA ARG A 384 -10.74 -17.94 12.04
C ARG A 384 -9.45 -17.84 11.22
N VAL A 385 -9.43 -18.45 10.03
CA VAL A 385 -8.26 -18.48 9.13
C VAL A 385 -7.77 -17.09 8.73
N ILE A 386 -8.67 -16.20 8.26
CA ILE A 386 -8.35 -14.83 7.86
C ILE A 386 -8.85 -13.87 8.94
N GLY A 387 -7.92 -13.16 9.57
CA GLY A 387 -8.16 -12.10 10.54
C GLY A 387 -7.74 -10.75 9.97
N LEU A 388 -8.65 -9.79 9.90
CA LEU A 388 -8.35 -8.40 9.58
C LEU A 388 -8.56 -7.55 10.83
N ASP A 389 -7.55 -6.79 11.21
CA ASP A 389 -7.65 -5.79 12.27
C ASP A 389 -7.49 -4.40 11.64
N ILE A 390 -8.51 -3.55 11.82
CA ILE A 390 -8.60 -2.17 11.34
C ILE A 390 -8.47 -1.27 12.57
N GLN A 391 -7.25 -0.77 12.82
CA GLN A 391 -6.93 -0.10 14.08
C GLN A 391 -7.53 1.29 14.24
N ASN A 392 -7.87 1.90 13.11
CA ASN A 392 -8.32 3.29 13.08
C ASN A 392 -9.56 3.43 12.17
N PRO A 393 -10.65 2.69 12.42
CA PRO A 393 -11.79 2.61 11.51
C PRO A 393 -12.38 4.00 11.23
N ALA A 394 -12.89 4.18 10.01
CA ALA A 394 -13.35 5.48 9.52
C ALA A 394 -14.60 5.95 10.31
N THR A 395 -15.52 5.05 10.66
CA THR A 395 -16.70 5.37 11.49
C THR A 395 -16.85 4.41 12.65
N SER A 396 -17.72 4.75 13.60
CA SER A 396 -18.14 3.92 14.73
C SER A 396 -19.66 3.83 14.79
N CYS A 397 -20.21 2.76 15.37
CA CYS A 397 -21.61 2.76 15.77
C CYS A 397 -21.84 3.75 16.92
N ASN A 398 -22.96 4.47 16.92
CA ASN A 398 -23.27 5.40 18.01
C ASN A 398 -23.62 4.70 19.34
N ASP A 399 -24.18 3.49 19.25
CA ASP A 399 -24.60 2.60 20.33
C ASP A 399 -24.70 1.15 19.81
N TYR A 400 -25.12 0.21 20.65
CA TYR A 400 -25.33 -1.20 20.29
C TYR A 400 -26.46 -1.44 19.27
N LYS A 401 -27.34 -0.46 19.03
CA LYS A 401 -28.32 -0.51 17.94
C LYS A 401 -27.72 -0.05 16.62
N CYS A 402 -26.57 0.63 16.64
CA CYS A 402 -25.92 1.20 15.47
C CYS A 402 -26.91 1.92 14.54
N SER A 403 -27.87 2.64 15.15
CA SER A 403 -28.91 3.37 14.42
C SER A 403 -28.31 4.51 13.59
N ARG A 404 -27.10 4.96 13.96
CA ARG A 404 -26.32 5.97 13.25
C ARG A 404 -24.83 5.66 13.34
N LEU A 405 -24.10 6.00 12.27
CA LEU A 405 -22.64 6.02 12.30
C LEU A 405 -22.11 7.38 12.75
N ILE A 406 -21.05 7.36 13.57
CA ILE A 406 -20.29 8.54 13.97
C ILE A 406 -18.97 8.51 13.21
N ALA A 407 -18.69 9.58 12.46
CA ALA A 407 -17.40 9.73 11.79
C ALA A 407 -16.27 9.86 12.82
N ASN A 408 -15.20 9.09 12.64
CA ASN A 408 -13.98 9.22 13.40
C ASN A 408 -13.03 10.15 12.65
N SER A 409 -12.14 10.84 13.36
CA SER A 409 -11.04 11.61 12.76
C SER A 409 -9.92 10.67 12.28
N SER A 410 -10.25 9.74 11.38
CA SER A 410 -9.36 8.65 10.98
C SER A 410 -9.55 8.24 9.52
N SER A 411 -8.46 7.78 8.89
CA SER A 411 -8.42 7.39 7.48
C SER A 411 -8.55 5.89 7.23
N SER A 412 -8.75 5.08 8.27
CA SER A 412 -8.86 3.60 8.20
C SER A 412 -7.62 2.87 7.66
N THR A 413 -6.52 3.56 7.39
CA THR A 413 -5.29 3.00 6.79
C THR A 413 -4.46 2.09 7.68
N GLN A 414 -4.65 2.10 9.00
CA GLN A 414 -3.88 1.26 9.92
C GLN A 414 -4.54 -0.11 9.96
N ARG A 415 -4.02 -1.05 9.17
CA ARG A 415 -4.58 -2.40 9.08
C ARG A 415 -3.52 -3.49 9.19
N THR A 416 -3.85 -4.54 9.93
CA THR A 416 -3.05 -5.77 9.99
C THR A 416 -3.84 -6.94 9.44
N LEU A 417 -3.13 -7.88 8.82
CA LEU A 417 -3.69 -9.14 8.35
C LEU A 417 -3.05 -10.27 9.14
N SER A 418 -3.87 -11.07 9.81
CA SER A 418 -3.45 -12.31 10.45
C SER A 418 -3.98 -13.50 9.66
N VAL A 419 -3.11 -14.43 9.33
CA VAL A 419 -3.45 -15.70 8.67
C VAL A 419 -3.01 -16.82 9.59
N ARG A 420 -3.93 -17.66 10.07
CA ARG A 420 -3.58 -18.68 11.08
C ARG A 420 -3.00 -19.95 10.48
N SER A 421 -3.74 -20.60 9.58
CA SER A 421 -3.40 -21.91 9.01
C SER A 421 -4.05 -22.04 7.62
N LEU A 422 -3.85 -21.05 6.74
CA LEU A 422 -4.43 -21.11 5.41
C LEU A 422 -3.66 -22.14 4.58
N LYS A 423 -4.33 -23.21 4.18
CA LYS A 423 -3.82 -24.12 3.14
C LYS A 423 -4.82 -24.22 2.01
N VAL A 424 -4.30 -24.32 0.80
CA VAL A 424 -5.10 -24.50 -0.41
C VAL A 424 -4.44 -25.56 -1.27
N ALA A 425 -5.22 -26.55 -1.70
CA ALA A 425 -4.76 -27.65 -2.52
C ALA A 425 -5.65 -27.84 -3.75
N TYR A 426 -5.05 -28.34 -4.82
CA TYR A 426 -5.77 -28.81 -5.99
C TYR A 426 -6.61 -30.04 -5.64
N VAL A 427 -7.90 -29.99 -5.95
CA VAL A 427 -8.84 -31.09 -5.75
C VAL A 427 -9.36 -31.52 -7.12
N GLU A 428 -8.98 -32.71 -7.57
CA GLU A 428 -9.30 -33.20 -8.92
C GLU A 428 -10.80 -33.27 -9.20
N SER A 429 -11.63 -33.54 -8.19
CA SER A 429 -13.09 -33.58 -8.36
C SER A 429 -13.75 -32.21 -8.56
N LEU A 430 -13.04 -31.11 -8.31
CA LEU A 430 -13.55 -29.77 -8.59
C LEU A 430 -13.29 -29.35 -10.03
N ASP A 431 -12.22 -29.85 -10.66
CA ASP A 431 -11.83 -29.50 -12.03
C ASP A 431 -12.96 -29.78 -13.03
N LEU A 432 -13.03 -28.99 -14.10
CA LEU A 432 -14.04 -29.18 -15.13
C LEU A 432 -13.95 -30.59 -15.72
N SER A 433 -15.11 -31.23 -15.85
CA SER A 433 -15.21 -32.53 -16.53
C SER A 433 -15.18 -32.37 -18.06
N ASP A 434 -14.20 -31.62 -18.59
CA ASP A 434 -14.03 -31.33 -20.02
C ASP A 434 -12.94 -32.20 -20.70
N GLY A 435 -12.37 -33.14 -19.92
CA GLY A 435 -11.31 -34.04 -20.37
C GLY A 435 -9.90 -33.45 -20.26
N LYS A 436 -9.76 -32.22 -19.74
CA LYS A 436 -8.48 -31.62 -19.36
C LYS A 436 -8.35 -31.63 -17.84
N LYS A 437 -7.10 -31.57 -17.38
CA LYS A 437 -6.76 -31.29 -15.98
C LYS A 437 -6.02 -29.98 -15.97
N ASP A 438 -6.76 -28.88 -16.16
CA ASP A 438 -6.20 -27.53 -16.23
C ASP A 438 -6.53 -26.69 -15.01
N GLY A 439 -7.30 -27.21 -14.06
CA GLY A 439 -7.54 -26.62 -12.74
C GLY A 439 -8.62 -25.55 -12.72
N TYR A 440 -9.33 -25.34 -13.83
CA TYR A 440 -10.44 -24.40 -13.89
C TYR A 440 -11.73 -25.06 -13.45
N PHE A 441 -12.55 -24.32 -12.71
CA PHE A 441 -13.90 -24.76 -12.34
C PHE A 441 -14.81 -23.58 -12.05
N TYR A 442 -16.10 -23.84 -11.88
CA TYR A 442 -17.11 -22.82 -11.61
C TYR A 442 -17.93 -23.20 -10.40
N THR A 443 -18.20 -22.20 -9.56
CA THR A 443 -19.03 -22.34 -8.36
C THR A 443 -20.12 -21.29 -8.36
N ASP A 444 -21.07 -21.40 -7.43
CA ASP A 444 -21.86 -20.22 -7.04
C ASP A 444 -20.97 -19.16 -6.36
N VAL A 445 -21.58 -18.01 -6.06
CA VAL A 445 -20.89 -16.88 -5.40
C VAL A 445 -20.44 -17.19 -3.97
N TYR A 446 -20.96 -18.24 -3.35
CA TYR A 446 -20.59 -18.67 -2.01
C TYR A 446 -19.49 -19.74 -2.05
N GLY A 447 -19.09 -20.22 -3.22
CA GLY A 447 -18.11 -21.29 -3.40
C GLY A 447 -18.61 -22.68 -3.00
N LEU A 448 -19.90 -22.87 -2.75
CA LEU A 448 -20.45 -24.09 -2.14
C LEU A 448 -20.89 -25.15 -3.15
N ASN A 449 -21.31 -24.71 -4.33
CA ASN A 449 -21.84 -25.58 -5.38
C ASN A 449 -20.87 -25.62 -6.57
N PRO A 450 -19.81 -26.45 -6.53
CA PRO A 450 -18.90 -26.62 -7.66
C PRO A 450 -19.55 -27.36 -8.83
N GLY A 451 -19.04 -27.12 -10.03
CA GLY A 451 -19.53 -27.74 -11.27
C GLY A 451 -20.66 -26.98 -11.96
N LEU A 452 -20.86 -25.69 -11.64
CA LEU A 452 -21.79 -24.85 -12.38
C LEU A 452 -21.37 -24.68 -13.85
N SER A 453 -22.34 -24.40 -14.72
CA SER A 453 -22.04 -24.05 -16.10
C SER A 453 -21.45 -22.63 -16.16
N PRO A 454 -20.45 -22.37 -17.01
CA PRO A 454 -19.99 -21.00 -17.29
C PRO A 454 -21.11 -20.07 -17.79
N SER A 455 -22.18 -20.64 -18.36
CA SER A 455 -23.36 -19.91 -18.82
C SER A 455 -24.30 -19.46 -17.70
N ASP A 456 -24.14 -19.98 -16.48
CA ASP A 456 -25.00 -19.62 -15.36
C ASP A 456 -24.68 -18.19 -14.91
N PRO A 457 -25.67 -17.28 -14.81
CA PRO A 457 -25.41 -15.87 -14.50
C PRO A 457 -24.67 -15.62 -13.18
N GLY A 458 -24.84 -16.52 -12.21
CA GLY A 458 -24.18 -16.48 -10.91
C GLY A 458 -22.91 -17.33 -10.81
N ALA A 459 -22.45 -17.96 -11.90
CA ALA A 459 -21.24 -18.76 -11.89
C ALA A 459 -19.99 -17.88 -11.76
N VAL A 460 -19.16 -18.23 -10.78
CA VAL A 460 -17.86 -17.62 -10.53
C VAL A 460 -16.79 -18.60 -10.96
N ARG A 461 -15.98 -18.20 -11.94
CA ARG A 461 -14.79 -18.95 -12.34
C ARG A 461 -13.75 -18.96 -11.22
N GLN A 462 -13.24 -20.14 -10.93
CA GLN A 462 -12.17 -20.44 -9.98
C GLN A 462 -11.00 -21.07 -10.75
N TYR A 463 -9.80 -20.98 -10.18
CA TYR A 463 -8.61 -21.65 -10.73
C TYR A 463 -7.67 -22.10 -9.60
N VAL A 464 -7.31 -23.38 -9.62
CA VAL A 464 -6.25 -23.96 -8.77
C VAL A 464 -5.36 -24.81 -9.66
N LYS A 465 -4.09 -24.42 -9.83
CA LYS A 465 -3.16 -25.13 -10.72
C LYS A 465 -3.08 -26.63 -10.36
N PRO A 466 -3.16 -27.55 -11.33
CA PRO A 466 -3.04 -28.99 -11.07
C PRO A 466 -1.81 -29.36 -10.24
N GLY A 467 -2.02 -30.15 -9.18
CA GLY A 467 -0.96 -30.58 -8.26
C GLY A 467 -0.49 -29.51 -7.27
N LEU A 468 -1.14 -28.34 -7.22
CA LEU A 468 -0.80 -27.29 -6.28
C LEU A 468 -1.12 -27.71 -4.83
N SER A 469 -0.23 -27.35 -3.91
CA SER A 469 -0.47 -27.38 -2.47
C SER A 469 0.33 -26.24 -1.84
N LEU A 470 -0.38 -25.21 -1.36
CA LEU A 470 0.22 -24.02 -0.77
C LEU A 470 -0.24 -23.81 0.67
N SER A 471 0.61 -23.15 1.45
CA SER A 471 0.27 -22.74 2.81
C SER A 471 0.79 -21.34 3.14
N LEU A 472 -0.03 -20.60 3.90
CA LEU A 472 0.28 -19.29 4.44
C LEU A 472 -0.17 -19.22 5.91
N GLU A 473 0.71 -18.74 6.75
CA GLU A 473 0.45 -18.45 8.16
C GLU A 473 1.26 -17.21 8.55
N GLY A 474 0.84 -16.45 9.55
CA GLY A 474 1.58 -15.32 10.09
C GLY A 474 0.71 -14.10 10.39
N HIS A 475 1.31 -13.15 11.10
CA HIS A 475 0.78 -11.82 11.28
C HIS A 475 1.54 -10.87 10.35
N PHE A 476 0.81 -10.04 9.60
CA PHE A 476 1.35 -9.21 8.55
C PHE A 476 0.91 -7.76 8.70
N THR A 477 1.85 -6.85 8.50
CA THR A 477 1.62 -5.40 8.53
C THR A 477 2.35 -4.73 7.38
N THR A 478 2.01 -3.48 7.09
CA THR A 478 2.72 -2.69 6.07
C THR A 478 3.14 -1.33 6.62
N LYS A 479 4.28 -0.85 6.12
CA LYS A 479 4.76 0.53 6.26
C LYS A 479 4.97 1.17 4.89
N ASP A 480 4.53 0.52 3.82
CA ASP A 480 4.67 1.01 2.46
C ASP A 480 3.37 1.71 2.05
N ALA A 481 3.36 3.04 2.08
CA ALA A 481 2.18 3.82 1.71
C ALA A 481 1.93 3.91 0.21
N TRP A 482 2.92 3.55 -0.61
CA TRP A 482 2.85 3.72 -2.06
C TRP A 482 2.29 2.49 -2.76
N ARG A 483 2.75 1.29 -2.36
CA ARG A 483 2.33 0.02 -2.97
C ARG A 483 1.88 -1.03 -1.95
N GLY A 484 1.99 -0.75 -0.65
CA GLY A 484 1.41 -1.56 0.40
C GLY A 484 1.97 -2.97 0.52
N LEU A 485 3.28 -3.22 0.31
CA LEU A 485 3.83 -4.55 0.56
C LEU A 485 3.67 -4.92 2.05
N TYR A 486 3.02 -6.06 2.34
CA TYR A 486 2.87 -6.58 3.70
C TYR A 486 4.03 -7.52 4.05
N VAL A 487 4.60 -7.31 5.24
CA VAL A 487 5.72 -8.09 5.78
C VAL A 487 5.31 -8.75 7.09
N ARG A 488 5.94 -9.88 7.41
CA ARG A 488 5.65 -10.64 8.63
C ARG A 488 6.15 -9.88 9.87
N ASN A 489 5.33 -9.83 10.91
CA ASN A 489 5.65 -9.29 12.24
C ASN A 489 6.22 -7.85 12.23
N GLY A 490 5.80 -7.01 11.29
CA GLY A 490 6.15 -5.58 11.32
C GLY A 490 5.24 -4.79 12.25
N HIS A 491 5.57 -3.52 12.48
CA HIS A 491 4.70 -2.59 13.20
C HIS A 491 3.62 -2.01 12.27
N ASN A 492 2.41 -1.84 12.81
CA ASN A 492 1.33 -1.19 12.07
C ASN A 492 1.53 0.33 12.10
N THR A 493 1.40 0.97 10.94
CA THR A 493 1.62 2.42 10.82
C THR A 493 0.51 3.05 9.99
N ASN A 494 0.26 4.35 10.22
CA ASN A 494 -0.60 5.09 9.31
C ASN A 494 0.13 5.26 7.98
N VAL A 495 -0.41 4.63 6.93
CA VAL A 495 0.13 4.68 5.58
C VAL A 495 -0.59 5.68 4.67
N GLU A 496 -1.30 6.66 5.24
CA GLU A 496 -1.92 7.74 4.48
C GLU A 496 -0.87 8.70 3.89
N LEU A 497 -0.99 8.96 2.58
CA LEU A 497 -0.14 9.93 1.88
C LEU A 497 -0.82 11.29 1.82
N GLU A 498 -0.15 12.36 2.24
CA GLU A 498 -0.54 13.77 1.97
C GLU A 498 -1.97 14.20 2.35
N GLY A 499 -2.69 13.44 3.19
CA GLY A 499 -4.13 13.67 3.42
C GLY A 499 -4.99 13.30 2.21
N SER A 500 -4.52 12.39 1.36
CA SER A 500 -5.11 12.01 0.07
C SER A 500 -6.41 11.22 0.20
N ILE A 501 -6.72 10.68 1.39
CA ILE A 501 -7.98 9.97 1.65
C ILE A 501 -9.09 10.99 1.99
N GLY A 502 -8.73 12.13 2.60
CA GLY A 502 -9.70 13.15 3.02
C GLY A 502 -10.44 12.79 4.32
N SER A 503 -11.32 13.69 4.77
CA SER A 503 -12.31 13.37 5.81
C SER A 503 -13.48 12.64 5.17
N ILE A 504 -13.96 11.57 5.81
CA ILE A 504 -15.25 10.96 5.46
C ILE A 504 -16.30 12.07 5.56
N ASN A 505 -17.00 12.34 4.46
CA ASN A 505 -18.10 13.30 4.45
C ASN A 505 -19.36 12.68 5.05
#